data_AF-A0A7U5TQ69-F1
#
_entry.id   AF-A0A7U5TQ69-F1
#
_cell.length_a   1.000
_cell.length_b   1.000
_cell.length_c   1.000
_cell.angle_alpha   90.00
_cell.angle_beta   90.00
_cell.angle_gamma   90.00
#
_symmetry.space_group_name_H-M   'P 1'
#
loop_
_entity.id
_entity.type
_entity.pdbx_description
1 polymer ?
#
loop_
_entity_poly.entity_id
_entity_poly.type
_entity_poly.pdbx_seq_one_letter_code
_entity_poly.pdbx_strand_id
1 'polypeptide(L)'
;MNKIMKKIPKPLIDTYKKSIKLLFVLIILFFFFDLSSPYLLVFPICIVIPFFYRLVELKNKTERDLIKSANDTVLFSVSALTTALLTLKTLPNTSIDFFDKFMINNIGYLVICLYTILLIVKAIVARFEYKENMLKYKSEK
;
A
#
# COMPACT_ATOMS: atom_id res chain seq x y z
N MET A 1 -7.09 -41.96 20.75
CA MET A 1 -7.92 -40.95 20.07
C MET A 1 -7.49 -39.57 20.55
N ASN A 2 -6.39 -39.02 20.01
CA ASN A 2 -5.85 -37.73 20.47
C ASN A 2 -6.54 -36.58 19.74
N LYS A 3 -7.42 -35.89 20.47
CA LYS A 3 -7.97 -34.59 20.09
C LYS A 3 -6.79 -33.60 20.09
N ILE A 4 -6.14 -33.43 18.94
CA ILE A 4 -5.24 -32.31 18.71
C ILE A 4 -6.11 -31.06 18.84
N MET A 5 -6.09 -30.44 20.01
CA MET A 5 -6.59 -29.08 20.19
C MET A 5 -5.86 -28.23 19.17
N LYS A 6 -6.56 -27.89 18.06
CA LYS A 6 -6.16 -26.81 17.17
C LYS A 6 -6.05 -25.57 18.04
N LYS A 7 -4.83 -25.25 18.49
CA LYS A 7 -4.48 -23.91 18.97
C LYS A 7 -4.88 -22.98 17.83
N ILE A 8 -6.00 -22.28 17.99
CA ILE A 8 -6.33 -21.14 17.15
C ILE A 8 -5.12 -20.22 17.31
N PRO A 9 -4.29 -20.03 16.27
CA PRO A 9 -3.09 -19.24 16.42
C PRO A 9 -3.54 -17.81 16.75
N LYS A 10 -2.86 -17.15 17.71
CA LYS A 10 -3.09 -15.74 18.08
C LYS A 10 -3.40 -14.92 16.82
N PRO A 11 -4.42 -14.05 16.87
CA PRO A 11 -5.19 -13.69 15.69
C PRO A 11 -4.26 -13.04 14.67
N LEU A 12 -4.28 -13.53 13.42
CA LEU A 12 -3.54 -12.94 12.29
C LEU A 12 -3.68 -11.41 12.22
N ILE A 13 -4.80 -10.88 12.71
CA ILE A 13 -5.10 -9.47 12.90
C ILE A 13 -4.10 -8.73 13.80
N ASP A 14 -3.62 -9.30 14.90
CA ASP A 14 -2.65 -8.64 15.79
C ASP A 14 -1.26 -8.58 15.15
N THR A 15 -0.90 -9.63 14.41
CA THR A 15 0.31 -9.65 13.59
C THR A 15 0.20 -8.58 12.50
N TYR A 16 -0.96 -8.47 11.83
CA TYR A 16 -1.23 -7.42 10.84
C TYR A 16 -1.13 -5.99 11.40
N LYS A 17 -1.72 -5.73 12.57
CA LYS A 17 -1.62 -4.41 13.21
C LYS A 17 -0.17 -4.06 13.55
N LYS A 18 0.61 -5.02 14.04
CA LYS A 18 2.05 -4.84 14.29
C LYS A 18 2.83 -4.62 12.99
N SER A 19 2.50 -5.39 11.95
CA SER A 19 3.07 -5.32 10.61
C SER A 19 2.89 -3.94 9.97
N ILE A 20 1.68 -3.37 10.05
CA ILE A 20 1.39 -2.02 9.58
C ILE A 20 2.14 -0.98 10.41
N LYS A 21 2.15 -1.11 11.74
CA LYS A 21 2.90 -0.18 12.60
C LYS A 21 4.39 -0.18 12.26
N LEU A 22 4.98 -1.36 12.05
CA LEU A 22 6.39 -1.50 11.67
C LEU A 22 6.67 -0.87 10.31
N LEU A 23 5.76 -1.03 9.35
CA LEU A 23 5.84 -0.37 8.05
C LEU A 23 5.86 1.16 8.19
N PHE A 24 4.96 1.73 8.98
CA PHE A 24 4.95 3.17 9.24
C PHE A 24 6.25 3.64 9.91
N VAL A 25 6.78 2.88 10.86
CA VAL A 25 8.08 3.19 11.50
C VAL A 25 9.22 3.15 10.48
N LEU A 26 9.24 2.15 9.59
CA LEU A 26 10.21 2.05 8.50
C LEU A 26 10.12 3.25 7.56
N ILE A 27 8.91 3.63 7.13
CA ILE A 27 8.69 4.80 6.27
C ILE A 27 9.17 6.09 6.95
N ILE A 28 8.91 6.26 8.24
CA ILE A 28 9.40 7.42 9.02
C ILE A 28 10.92 7.39 9.15
N LEU A 29 11.55 6.22 9.33
CA LEU A 29 13.01 6.11 9.35
C LEU A 29 13.63 6.58 8.03
N PHE A 30 13.01 6.27 6.88
CA PHE A 30 13.47 6.73 5.56
C PHE A 30 13.44 8.26 5.39
N PHE A 31 12.66 8.99 6.19
CA PHE A 31 12.66 10.46 6.19
C PHE A 31 14.03 11.06 6.56
N PHE A 32 14.79 10.37 7.40
CA PHE A 32 16.07 10.84 7.94
C PHE A 32 17.28 10.38 7.12
N PHE A 33 17.08 9.57 6.09
CA PHE A 33 18.17 9.17 5.20
C PHE A 33 18.43 10.23 4.14
N ASP A 34 19.69 10.41 3.79
CA ASP A 34 20.05 11.20 2.61
C ASP A 34 19.62 10.44 1.34
N LEU A 35 18.70 11.04 0.60
CA LEU A 35 18.06 10.46 -0.59
C LEU A 35 18.87 10.70 -1.87
N SER A 36 20.14 11.07 -1.74
CA SER A 36 21.08 11.33 -2.84
C SER A 36 21.30 10.11 -3.76
N SER A 37 21.02 8.88 -3.30
CA SER A 37 21.11 7.66 -4.10
C SER A 37 19.74 7.20 -4.64
N PRO A 38 19.59 7.01 -5.97
CA PRO A 38 18.36 6.47 -6.58
C PRO A 38 17.94 5.10 -6.03
N TYR A 39 18.90 4.28 -5.57
CA TYR A 39 18.61 2.95 -5.03
C TYR A 39 17.93 3.02 -3.66
N LEU A 40 18.27 4.03 -2.85
CA LEU A 40 17.62 4.27 -1.56
C LEU A 40 16.17 4.73 -1.73
N LEU A 41 15.83 5.35 -2.88
CA LEU A 41 14.47 5.78 -3.19
C LEU A 41 13.49 4.60 -3.32
N VAL A 42 13.93 3.48 -3.88
CA VAL A 42 13.06 2.33 -4.21
C VAL A 42 13.06 1.26 -3.11
N PHE A 43 14.08 1.26 -2.26
CA PHE A 43 14.26 0.27 -1.20
C PHE A 43 13.04 0.09 -0.26
N PRO A 44 12.34 1.16 0.20
CA PRO A 44 11.14 1.01 1.03
C PRO A 44 10.02 0.29 0.29
N ILE A 45 9.93 0.44 -1.02
CA ILE A 45 8.91 -0.20 -1.85
C ILE A 45 9.22 -1.70 -1.97
N CYS A 46 10.48 -2.06 -2.21
CA CYS A 46 10.90 -3.45 -2.41
C CYS A 46 10.70 -4.35 -1.18
N ILE A 47 11.00 -3.85 0.03
CA ILE A 47 10.82 -4.60 1.28
C ILE A 47 9.36 -4.98 1.51
N VAL A 48 8.45 -4.15 1.01
CA VAL A 48 7.05 -4.14 1.41
C VAL A 48 6.21 -5.08 0.55
N ILE A 49 6.65 -5.37 -0.69
CA ILE A 49 6.01 -6.32 -1.62
C ILE A 49 5.86 -7.74 -1.03
N PRO A 50 6.93 -8.46 -0.63
CA PRO A 50 6.80 -9.85 -0.16
C PRO A 50 6.00 -9.94 1.14
N PHE A 51 6.06 -8.89 1.96
CA PHE A 51 5.36 -8.82 3.23
C PHE A 51 3.85 -8.71 3.05
N PHE A 52 3.38 -7.76 2.23
CA PHE A 52 1.95 -7.65 1.94
C PHE A 52 1.41 -8.82 1.14
N TYR A 53 2.23 -9.42 0.27
CA TYR A 53 1.83 -10.60 -0.49
C TYR A 53 1.40 -11.74 0.43
N ARG A 54 2.28 -12.13 1.37
CA ARG A 54 1.97 -13.17 2.37
C ARG A 54 0.78 -12.78 3.24
N LEU A 55 0.65 -11.49 3.56
CA LEU A 55 -0.39 -11.00 4.44
C LEU A 55 -1.78 -11.11 3.81
N VAL A 56 -1.92 -10.74 2.54
CA VAL A 56 -3.18 -10.82 1.81
C VAL A 56 -3.54 -12.28 1.51
N GLU A 57 -2.54 -13.13 1.21
CA GLU A 57 -2.74 -14.56 0.96
C GLU A 57 -3.41 -15.29 2.13
N LEU A 58 -3.02 -14.96 3.36
CA LEU A 58 -3.49 -15.63 4.58
C LEU A 58 -4.89 -15.20 5.02
N LYS A 59 -5.48 -14.20 4.36
CA LYS A 59 -6.75 -13.60 4.78
C LYS A 59 -7.93 -14.18 4.00
N ASN A 60 -9.06 -14.30 4.70
CA ASN A 60 -10.33 -14.65 4.08
C ASN A 60 -10.86 -13.50 3.22
N LYS A 61 -11.88 -13.79 2.39
CA LYS A 61 -12.44 -12.81 1.46
C LYS A 61 -12.90 -11.52 2.13
N THR A 62 -13.66 -11.63 3.22
CA THR A 62 -14.19 -10.47 3.97
C THR A 62 -13.07 -9.56 4.50
N GLU A 63 -11.99 -10.13 5.04
CA GLU A 63 -10.86 -9.34 5.51
C GLU A 63 -10.08 -8.68 4.36
N ARG A 64 -9.96 -9.35 3.20
CA ARG A 64 -9.33 -8.76 2.01
C ARG A 64 -10.18 -7.62 1.44
N ASP A 65 -11.50 -7.76 1.42
CA ASP A 65 -12.43 -6.72 0.98
C ASP A 65 -12.32 -5.46 1.87
N LEU A 66 -12.14 -5.65 3.19
CA LEU A 66 -11.92 -4.55 4.12
C LEU A 66 -10.57 -3.84 3.90
N ILE A 67 -9.49 -4.61 3.66
CA ILE A 67 -8.18 -4.04 3.29
C ILE A 67 -8.30 -3.25 2.00
N LYS A 68 -8.98 -3.80 0.98
CA LYS A 68 -9.21 -3.14 -0.29
C LYS A 68 -9.91 -1.80 -0.12
N SER A 69 -11.01 -1.78 0.64
CA SER A 69 -11.78 -0.56 0.89
C SER A 69 -10.95 0.52 1.61
N ALA A 70 -10.20 0.12 2.65
CA ALA A 70 -9.30 1.03 3.36
C ALA A 70 -8.17 1.55 2.45
N ASN A 71 -7.57 0.67 1.66
CA ASN A 71 -6.49 1.00 0.73
C ASN A 71 -6.98 1.93 -0.40
N ASP A 72 -8.17 1.67 -0.94
CA ASP A 72 -8.79 2.50 -1.99
C ASP A 72 -9.15 3.88 -1.47
N THR A 73 -9.62 3.99 -0.21
CA THR A 73 -9.89 5.29 0.42
C THR A 73 -8.64 6.16 0.42
N VAL A 74 -7.51 5.63 0.90
CA VAL A 74 -6.25 6.40 0.96
C VAL A 74 -5.72 6.69 -0.45
N LEU A 75 -5.75 5.71 -1.37
CA LEU A 75 -5.33 5.91 -2.76
C LEU A 75 -6.11 7.03 -3.46
N PHE A 76 -7.44 7.03 -3.32
CA PHE A 76 -8.28 8.03 -3.95
C PHE A 76 -8.12 9.41 -3.29
N SER A 77 -7.91 9.48 -1.97
CA SER A 77 -7.58 10.74 -1.31
C SER A 77 -6.26 11.33 -1.81
N VAL A 78 -5.19 10.52 -1.90
CA VAL A 78 -3.90 10.99 -2.43
C VAL A 78 -4.04 11.40 -3.89
N SER A 79 -4.73 10.59 -4.71
CA SER A 79 -4.95 10.90 -6.13
C SER A 79 -5.74 12.19 -6.32
N ALA A 80 -6.78 12.43 -5.51
CA ALA A 80 -7.58 13.64 -5.55
C ALA A 80 -6.74 14.87 -5.16
N LEU A 81 -5.92 14.77 -4.11
CA LEU A 81 -5.02 15.84 -3.68
C LEU A 81 -3.98 16.17 -4.77
N THR A 82 -3.32 15.14 -5.31
CA THR A 82 -2.35 15.29 -6.41
C THR A 82 -2.99 15.93 -7.63
N THR A 83 -4.19 15.48 -8.00
CA THR A 83 -4.93 16.05 -9.14
C THR A 83 -5.31 17.51 -8.87
N ALA A 84 -5.77 17.85 -7.67
CA ALA A 84 -6.09 19.22 -7.29
C ALA A 84 -4.86 20.15 -7.37
N LEU A 85 -3.70 19.68 -6.90
CA LEU A 85 -2.43 20.42 -7.03
C LEU A 85 -2.01 20.59 -8.49
N LEU A 86 -2.19 19.55 -9.31
CA LEU A 86 -1.90 19.62 -10.75
C LEU A 86 -2.87 20.54 -11.49
N THR A 87 -4.14 20.64 -11.06
CA THR A 87 -5.11 21.59 -11.65
C THR A 87 -4.60 23.03 -11.54
N LEU A 88 -3.93 23.39 -10.44
CA LEU A 88 -3.33 24.73 -10.28
C LEU A 88 -2.26 25.02 -11.35
N LYS A 89 -1.57 23.98 -11.86
CA LYS A 89 -0.57 24.09 -12.93
C LYS A 89 -1.18 24.35 -14.31
N THR A 90 -2.50 24.23 -14.46
CA THR A 90 -3.19 24.53 -15.74
C THR A 90 -3.43 26.03 -15.96
N LEU A 91 -3.23 26.86 -14.92
CA LEU A 91 -3.36 28.31 -15.02
C LEU A 91 -2.13 28.92 -15.72
N PRO A 92 -2.30 29.62 -16.87
CA PRO A 92 -1.20 30.30 -17.53
C PRO A 92 -0.68 31.46 -16.67
N ASN A 93 0.63 31.75 -16.75
CA ASN A 93 1.33 32.82 -16.01
C ASN A 93 1.37 32.67 -14.47
N THR A 94 1.18 31.46 -13.95
CA THR A 94 1.41 31.19 -12.52
C THR A 94 2.91 31.01 -12.27
N SER A 95 3.53 31.94 -11.54
CA SER A 95 4.98 31.90 -11.24
C SER A 95 5.36 30.88 -10.16
N ILE A 96 4.38 30.30 -9.46
CA ILE A 96 4.59 29.38 -8.35
C ILE A 96 4.16 27.97 -8.77
N ASP A 97 5.14 27.09 -9.00
CA ASP A 97 4.90 25.66 -9.12
C ASP A 97 4.84 25.01 -7.73
N PHE A 98 3.64 25.04 -7.13
CA PHE A 98 3.39 24.41 -5.82
C PHE A 98 3.61 22.89 -5.86
N PHE A 99 3.35 22.26 -7.01
CA PHE A 99 3.51 20.82 -7.16
C PHE A 99 5.00 20.45 -7.17
N ASP A 100 5.82 21.08 -7.99
CA ASP A 100 7.26 20.79 -8.04
C ASP A 100 7.94 21.06 -6.70
N LYS A 101 7.60 22.17 -6.02
CA LYS A 101 8.11 22.47 -4.67
C LYS A 101 7.71 21.41 -3.63
N PHE A 102 6.51 20.84 -3.76
CA PHE A 102 6.06 19.77 -2.90
C PHE A 102 6.76 18.44 -3.21
N MET A 103 7.04 18.14 -4.49
CA MET A 103 7.62 16.88 -4.94
C MET A 103 9.13 16.78 -4.74
N ILE A 104 9.86 17.90 -4.79
CA ILE A 104 11.34 17.95 -4.69
C ILE A 104 11.85 17.76 -3.24
N ASN A 105 10.95 17.71 -2.25
CA ASN A 105 11.31 17.55 -0.84
C ASN A 105 11.06 16.12 -0.32
N ASN A 106 11.62 15.81 0.86
CA ASN A 106 11.46 14.48 1.49
C ASN A 106 9.99 14.12 1.77
N ILE A 107 9.09 15.10 1.90
CA ILE A 107 7.66 14.85 2.11
C ILE A 107 7.02 14.34 0.82
N GLY A 108 7.31 14.95 -0.33
CA GLY A 108 6.85 14.48 -1.64
C GLY A 108 7.32 13.05 -1.94
N TYR A 109 8.57 12.75 -1.60
CA TYR A 109 9.12 11.39 -1.67
C TYR A 109 8.35 10.39 -0.79
N LEU A 110 8.08 10.72 0.48
CA LEU A 110 7.31 9.85 1.37
C LEU A 110 5.89 9.61 0.85
N VAL A 111 5.24 10.63 0.31
CA VAL A 111 3.90 10.53 -0.27
C VAL A 111 3.90 9.59 -1.49
N ILE A 112 4.91 9.70 -2.37
CA ILE A 112 5.09 8.79 -3.52
C ILE A 112 5.33 7.36 -3.05
N CYS A 113 6.18 7.16 -2.03
CA CYS A 113 6.44 5.82 -1.49
C CYS A 113 5.16 5.20 -0.92
N LEU A 114 4.42 5.96 -0.11
CA LEU A 114 3.15 5.51 0.45
C LEU A 114 2.15 5.17 -0.67
N TYR A 115 1.99 6.06 -1.65
CA TYR A 115 1.11 5.85 -2.80
C TYR A 115 1.46 4.57 -3.57
N THR A 116 2.75 4.36 -3.83
CA THR A 116 3.24 3.17 -4.56
C THR A 116 3.01 1.88 -3.76
N ILE A 117 3.25 1.91 -2.45
CA ILE A 117 2.95 0.79 -1.56
C ILE A 117 1.46 0.44 -1.60
N LEU A 118 0.57 1.44 -1.56
CA LEU A 118 -0.88 1.20 -1.63
C LEU A 118 -1.30 0.61 -2.99
N LEU A 119 -0.67 1.04 -4.10
CA LEU A 119 -0.90 0.44 -5.41
C LEU A 119 -0.47 -1.03 -5.46
N ILE A 120 0.67 -1.37 -4.85
CA ILE A 120 1.14 -2.75 -4.74
C ILE A 120 0.16 -3.60 -3.93
N VAL A 121 -0.31 -3.10 -2.79
CA VAL A 121 -1.33 -3.79 -1.98
C VAL A 121 -2.58 -4.05 -2.80
N LYS A 122 -3.06 -3.05 -3.56
CA LYS A 122 -4.22 -3.19 -4.45
C LYS A 122 -4.00 -4.27 -5.51
N ALA A 123 -2.84 -4.29 -6.15
CA ALA A 123 -2.49 -5.29 -7.17
C ALA A 123 -2.44 -6.70 -6.58
N ILE A 124 -1.89 -6.87 -5.37
CA ILE A 124 -1.85 -8.14 -4.65
C ILE A 124 -3.28 -8.62 -4.35
N VAL A 125 -4.14 -7.76 -3.79
CA VAL A 125 -5.53 -8.12 -3.50
C VAL A 125 -6.27 -8.53 -4.78
N ALA A 126 -6.15 -7.74 -5.84
CA ALA A 126 -6.78 -8.02 -7.14
C ALA A 126 -6.33 -9.37 -7.72
N ARG A 127 -5.05 -9.74 -7.55
CA ARG A 127 -4.53 -11.05 -7.98
C ARG A 127 -5.21 -12.22 -7.25
N PHE A 128 -5.42 -12.10 -5.93
CA PHE A 128 -6.10 -13.14 -5.16
C PHE A 128 -7.59 -13.22 -5.51
N GLU A 129 -8.27 -12.08 -5.67
CA GLU A 129 -9.66 -12.04 -6.14
C GLU A 129 -9.81 -12.68 -7.53
N TYR A 130 -8.91 -12.36 -8.46
CA TYR A 130 -8.90 -12.96 -9.79
C TYR A 130 -8.77 -14.49 -9.73
N LYS A 131 -7.85 -15.00 -8.89
CA LYS A 131 -7.66 -16.45 -8.71
C LYS A 131 -8.94 -17.12 -8.18
N GLU A 132 -9.59 -16.54 -7.18
CA GLU A 132 -10.85 -17.07 -6.64
C GLU A 132 -11.99 -17.02 -7.66
N ASN A 133 -12.15 -15.90 -8.36
CA ASN A 133 -13.19 -15.73 -9.37
C ASN A 133 -13.00 -16.68 -10.56
N MET A 134 -11.75 -16.92 -10.99
CA MET A 134 -11.45 -17.91 -12.04
C MET A 134 -11.75 -19.34 -11.61
N LEU A 135 -11.54 -19.69 -10.33
CA LEU A 135 -11.92 -21.00 -9.81
C LEU A 135 -13.45 -21.17 -9.83
N LYS A 136 -14.21 -20.16 -9.41
CA LYS A 136 -15.68 -20.17 -9.47
C LYS A 136 -16.21 -20.29 -10.90
N TYR A 137 -15.64 -19.50 -11.81
CA TYR A 137 -16.00 -19.55 -13.23
C TYR A 137 -15.78 -20.94 -13.83
N LYS A 138 -14.71 -21.63 -13.43
CA LYS A 138 -14.44 -23.02 -13.85
C LYS A 138 -15.34 -24.06 -13.20
N SER A 139 -15.92 -23.79 -12.03
CA SER A 139 -16.84 -24.72 -11.36
C SER A 139 -18.30 -24.55 -11.78
N GLU A 140 -18.65 -23.36 -12.28
CA GLU A 140 -20.00 -23.04 -12.78
C GLU A 140 -20.16 -23.34 -14.29
N LYS A 141 -19.07 -23.75 -14.95
CA LYS A 141 -19.04 -24.30 -16.32
C LYS A 141 -18.90 -25.81 -16.27
#